data_AF-A0A965F839-F1
#
_entry.id   AF-A0A965F839-F1
#
_cell.length_a   1.000
_cell.length_b   1.000
_cell.length_c   1.000
_cell.angle_alpha   90.00
_cell.angle_beta   90.00
_cell.angle_gamma   90.00
#
_symmetry.space_group_name_H-M   'P 1'
#
loop_
_entity.id
_entity.type
_entity.pdbx_description
1 polymer ?
#
loop_
_entity_poly.entity_id
_entity_poly.type
_entity_poly.pdbx_seq_one_letter_code
_entity_poly.pdbx_strand_id
1 'polypeptide(L)'
;MAEAFHLWCGEAGAEPGDIWRWEASDHTQMIALITQEGDEDPTRIRRPDKIALHRCLRRLAKEVTATRVKSLAMPRIASGTFGLDWSEVHGMLQSQLGDLVIPIFVYVQELEGQVASEPGM
;
A
#
# COMPACT_ATOMS: atom_id res chain seq x y z
N MET A 1 15.19 -4.19 4.07
CA MET A 1 13.73 -3.98 3.93
C MET A 1 12.94 -5.16 4.49
N ALA A 2 12.88 -6.33 3.81
CA ALA A 2 12.07 -7.46 4.28
C ALA A 2 12.40 -7.93 5.72
N GLU A 3 13.68 -8.02 6.07
CA GLU A 3 14.11 -8.32 7.44
C GLU A 3 13.63 -7.28 8.46
N ALA A 4 13.74 -5.98 8.12
CA ALA A 4 13.26 -4.91 8.97
C ALA A 4 11.73 -4.92 9.13
N PHE A 5 11.01 -5.34 8.09
CA PHE A 5 9.55 -5.53 8.15
C PHE A 5 9.19 -6.66 9.13
N HIS A 6 9.85 -7.81 9.02
CA HIS A 6 9.60 -8.95 9.92
C HIS A 6 9.95 -8.63 11.37
N LEU A 7 11.07 -7.93 11.60
CA LEU A 7 11.44 -7.47 12.94
C LEU A 7 10.35 -6.54 13.50
N TRP A 8 9.90 -5.56 12.71
CA TRP A 8 8.83 -4.65 13.12
C TRP A 8 7.53 -5.38 13.43
N CYS A 9 7.11 -6.35 12.62
CA CYS A 9 5.91 -7.15 12.89
C CYS A 9 6.00 -7.87 14.24
N GLY A 10 7.17 -8.42 14.58
CA GLY A 10 7.39 -9.12 15.85
C GLY A 10 7.43 -8.21 17.07
N GLU A 11 7.99 -7.00 16.94
CA GLU A 11 8.14 -6.06 18.06
C GLU A 11 6.89 -5.20 18.29
N ALA A 12 6.28 -4.71 17.21
CA ALA A 12 5.18 -3.75 17.28
C ALA A 12 3.81 -4.38 17.50
N GLY A 13 3.69 -5.71 17.31
CA GLY A 13 2.39 -6.39 17.28
C GLY A 13 1.51 -5.84 16.16
N ALA A 14 2.02 -5.89 14.92
CA ALA A 14 1.35 -5.30 13.77
C ALA A 14 -0.06 -5.86 13.56
N GLU A 15 -1.06 -4.98 13.43
CA GLU A 15 -2.45 -5.37 13.24
C GLU A 15 -2.99 -4.94 11.86
N PRO A 16 -4.01 -5.63 11.34
CA PRO A 16 -4.71 -5.18 10.13
C PRO A 16 -5.24 -3.75 10.29
N GLY A 17 -4.86 -2.85 9.39
CA GLY A 17 -5.19 -1.43 9.44
C GLY A 17 -3.99 -0.54 9.75
N ASP A 18 -2.84 -1.11 10.10
CA ASP A 18 -1.59 -0.39 10.27
C ASP A 18 -0.86 -0.17 8.95
N ILE A 19 0.09 0.76 8.98
CA ILE A 19 1.04 0.99 7.90
C ILE A 19 2.45 0.91 8.47
N TRP A 20 3.38 0.36 7.69
CA TRP A 20 4.79 0.36 8.01
C TRP A 20 5.56 1.11 6.95
N ARG A 21 6.43 2.03 7.36
CA ARG A 21 7.27 2.80 6.45
C ARG A 21 8.72 2.37 6.59
N TRP A 22 9.36 2.23 5.43
CA TRP A 22 10.80 2.00 5.31
C TRP A 22 11.38 2.98 4.31
N GLU A 23 12.54 3.54 4.62
CA GLU A 23 13.25 4.48 3.76
C GLU A 23 14.62 3.90 3.40
N ALA A 24 14.91 3.85 2.11
CA ALA A 24 16.20 3.48 1.57
C ALA A 24 17.19 4.65 1.64
N SER A 25 18.48 4.34 1.47
CA SER A 25 19.56 5.34 1.45
C SER A 25 19.48 6.32 0.26
N ASP A 26 18.76 5.97 -0.80
CA ASP A 26 18.54 6.78 -2.00
C ASP A 26 17.26 7.62 -1.93
N HIS A 27 16.70 7.78 -0.72
CA HIS A 27 15.42 8.46 -0.46
C HIS A 27 14.18 7.77 -1.03
N THR A 28 14.31 6.55 -1.58
CA THR A 28 13.13 5.74 -1.94
C THR A 28 12.39 5.33 -0.68
N GLN A 29 11.11 5.67 -0.60
CA GLN A 29 10.24 5.30 0.52
C GLN A 29 9.30 4.16 0.10
N MET A 30 9.26 3.11 0.91
CA MET A 30 8.26 2.05 0.80
C MET A 30 7.29 2.15 1.96
N ILE A 31 5.99 2.04 1.66
CA ILE A 31 4.94 1.92 2.67
C ILE A 31 4.22 0.59 2.45
N ALA A 32 4.30 -0.29 3.45
CA ALA A 32 3.52 -1.52 3.48
C ALA A 32 2.17 -1.25 4.16
N LEU A 33 1.08 -1.70 3.54
CA LEU A 33 -0.28 -1.62 4.10
C LEU A 33 -0.63 -2.99 4.71
N ILE A 34 -0.91 -3.02 6.01
CA ILE A 34 -1.26 -4.27 6.70
C ILE A 34 -2.75 -4.50 6.52
N THR A 35 -3.12 -5.20 5.44
CA THR A 35 -4.54 -5.34 5.05
C THR A 35 -5.19 -6.60 5.59
N GLN A 36 -4.44 -7.49 6.23
CA GLN A 36 -4.91 -8.78 6.69
C GLN A 36 -4.03 -9.32 7.81
N GLU A 37 -4.58 -10.26 8.57
CA GLU A 37 -3.82 -11.01 9.56
C GLU A 37 -2.74 -11.85 8.89
N GLY A 38 -1.62 -12.01 9.59
CA GLY A 38 -0.63 -13.02 9.26
C GLY A 38 -1.18 -14.44 9.42
N ASP A 39 -0.45 -15.40 8.85
CA ASP A 39 -0.68 -16.82 9.09
C ASP A 39 0.63 -17.48 9.49
N GLU A 40 0.57 -18.49 10.36
CA GLU A 40 1.74 -19.29 10.71
C GLU A 40 2.27 -20.05 9.48
N ASP A 41 1.39 -20.38 8.52
CA ASP A 41 1.75 -20.91 7.22
C ASP A 41 1.90 -19.77 6.19
N PRO A 42 3.14 -19.42 5.79
CA PRO A 42 3.40 -18.31 4.86
C PRO A 42 2.88 -18.57 3.44
N THR A 43 2.48 -19.81 3.12
CA THR A 43 1.91 -20.15 1.81
C THR A 43 0.39 -19.88 1.77
N ARG A 44 -0.25 -19.70 2.92
CA ARG A 44 -1.68 -19.46 3.01
C ARG A 44 -2.02 -18.00 2.75
N ILE A 45 -2.58 -17.74 1.58
CA ILE A 45 -3.07 -16.41 1.21
C ILE A 45 -4.43 -16.18 1.86
N ARG A 46 -4.50 -15.20 2.76
CA ARG A 46 -5.77 -14.68 3.29
C ARG A 46 -6.30 -13.57 2.41
N ARG A 47 -7.63 -13.42 2.39
CA ARG A 47 -8.29 -12.30 1.71
C ARG A 47 -8.02 -11.02 2.51
N PRO A 48 -7.63 -9.90 1.85
CA PRO A 48 -7.57 -8.60 2.49
C PRO A 48 -8.88 -8.21 3.16
N ASP A 49 -8.80 -7.68 4.37
CA ASP A 49 -9.95 -7.13 5.09
C ASP A 49 -10.27 -5.71 4.61
N LYS A 50 -11.55 -5.48 4.32
CA LYS A 50 -12.06 -4.22 3.78
C LYS A 50 -11.89 -3.05 4.76
N ILE A 51 -12.13 -3.30 6.05
CA ILE A 51 -12.02 -2.27 7.09
C ILE A 51 -10.54 -1.95 7.34
N ALA A 52 -9.68 -2.97 7.39
CA ALA A 52 -8.24 -2.82 7.48
C ALA A 52 -7.68 -2.01 6.32
N LEU A 53 -8.05 -2.32 5.07
CA LEU A 53 -7.63 -1.54 3.91
C LEU A 53 -8.05 -0.07 4.02
N HIS A 54 -9.31 0.18 4.40
CA HIS A 54 -9.81 1.55 4.55
C HIS A 54 -9.03 2.32 5.64
N ARG A 55 -8.72 1.68 6.77
CA ARG A 55 -7.87 2.24 7.82
C ARG A 55 -6.45 2.52 7.31
N CYS A 56 -5.85 1.58 6.57
CA CYS A 56 -4.52 1.75 5.98
C CYS A 56 -4.48 2.98 5.06
N LEU A 57 -5.44 3.12 4.15
CA LEU A 57 -5.50 4.25 3.22
C LEU A 57 -5.67 5.60 3.93
N ARG A 58 -6.49 5.63 4.99
CA ARG A 58 -6.62 6.82 5.83
C ARG A 58 -5.31 7.20 6.54
N ARG A 59 -4.56 6.20 7.03
CA ARG A 59 -3.24 6.42 7.65
C ARG A 59 -2.21 6.87 6.60
N LEU A 60 -2.24 6.27 5.41
CA LEU A 60 -1.37 6.63 4.29
C LEU A 60 -1.56 8.10 3.91
N ALA A 61 -2.80 8.59 3.80
CA ALA A 61 -3.07 10.00 3.52
C ALA A 61 -2.42 10.94 4.57
N LYS A 62 -2.50 10.57 5.86
CA LYS A 62 -1.87 11.32 6.94
C LYS A 62 -0.34 11.29 6.85
N GLU A 63 0.24 10.12 6.61
CA GLU A 63 1.69 9.94 6.51
C GLU A 63 2.25 10.76 5.35
N VAL A 64 1.62 10.67 4.18
CA VAL A 64 2.00 11.42 2.98
C VAL A 64 1.97 12.93 3.21
N THR A 65 0.92 13.41 3.87
CA THR A 65 0.79 14.84 4.23
C THR A 65 1.87 15.27 5.23
N ALA A 66 2.13 14.46 6.26
CA ALA A 66 3.10 14.77 7.31
C ALA A 66 4.54 14.79 6.78
N THR A 67 4.86 13.87 5.86
CA THR A 67 6.20 13.66 5.33
C THR A 67 6.48 14.44 4.04
N ARG A 68 5.44 15.07 3.47
CA ARG A 68 5.50 15.88 2.25
C ARG A 68 6.04 15.11 1.04
N VAL A 69 5.66 13.83 0.94
CA VAL A 69 5.91 12.99 -0.24
C VAL A 69 5.38 13.69 -1.49
N LYS A 70 6.11 13.59 -2.60
CA LYS A 70 5.83 14.32 -3.85
C LYS A 70 4.92 13.59 -4.81
N SER A 71 4.91 12.26 -4.76
CA SER A 71 4.10 11.39 -5.59
C SER A 71 3.93 10.03 -4.90
N LEU A 72 2.88 9.31 -5.25
CA LEU A 72 2.66 7.94 -4.80
C LEU A 72 2.54 7.03 -6.02
N ALA A 73 3.18 5.88 -5.95
CA ALA A 73 3.02 4.82 -6.92
C ALA A 73 2.61 3.53 -6.21
N MET A 74 1.63 2.81 -6.74
CA MET A 74 1.16 1.54 -6.19
C MET A 74 0.65 0.61 -7.28
N PRO A 75 0.72 -0.71 -7.08
CA PRO A 75 0.00 -1.64 -7.95
C PRO A 75 -1.52 -1.59 -7.63
N ARG A 76 -2.30 -2.44 -8.31
CA ARG A 76 -3.68 -2.76 -7.93
C ARG A 76 -3.76 -3.48 -6.57
N ILE A 77 -3.53 -2.73 -5.49
CA ILE A 77 -3.48 -3.25 -4.12
C ILE A 77 -4.76 -3.97 -3.73
N ALA A 78 -4.61 -5.00 -2.90
CA ALA A 78 -5.70 -5.79 -2.33
C ALA A 78 -6.70 -6.43 -3.33
N SER A 79 -6.44 -6.42 -4.65
CA SER A 79 -7.39 -6.84 -5.70
C SER A 79 -6.85 -7.92 -6.65
N GLY A 80 -6.03 -8.83 -6.12
CA GLY A 80 -5.50 -10.00 -6.84
C GLY A 80 -6.47 -11.21 -6.88
N THR A 81 -5.95 -12.40 -7.18
CA THR A 81 -6.69 -13.66 -7.41
C THR A 81 -7.67 -14.06 -6.29
N PHE A 82 -7.48 -13.54 -5.06
CA PHE A 82 -8.39 -13.74 -3.91
C PHE A 82 -8.70 -12.42 -3.17
N GLY A 83 -8.59 -11.30 -3.89
CA GLY A 83 -8.70 -9.96 -3.33
C GLY A 83 -10.12 -9.44 -3.13
N LEU A 84 -10.20 -8.16 -2.82
CA LEU A 84 -11.41 -7.36 -2.92
C LEU A 84 -11.69 -7.01 -4.39
N ASP A 85 -12.94 -6.68 -4.68
CA ASP A 85 -13.31 -6.18 -6.00
C ASP A 85 -12.60 -4.85 -6.30
N TRP A 86 -12.08 -4.69 -7.52
CA TRP A 86 -11.32 -3.51 -7.87
C TRP A 86 -12.14 -2.22 -7.85
N SER A 87 -13.42 -2.27 -8.23
CA SER A 87 -14.29 -1.08 -8.17
C SER A 87 -14.47 -0.61 -6.73
N GLU A 88 -14.57 -1.54 -5.78
CA GLU A 88 -14.62 -1.21 -4.36
C GLU A 88 -13.31 -0.58 -3.86
N VAL A 89 -12.17 -1.21 -4.18
CA VAL A 89 -10.84 -0.69 -3.79
C VAL A 89 -10.61 0.70 -4.39
N HIS A 90 -10.94 0.87 -5.67
CA HIS A 90 -10.82 2.15 -6.35
C HIS A 90 -11.71 3.23 -5.69
N GLY A 91 -12.94 2.90 -5.30
CA GLY A 91 -13.79 3.80 -4.52
C GLY A 91 -13.16 4.19 -3.18
N MET A 92 -12.49 3.26 -2.48
CA MET A 92 -11.77 3.57 -1.24
C MET A 92 -10.57 4.49 -1.51
N LEU A 93 -9.79 4.23 -2.56
CA LEU A 93 -8.66 5.08 -2.97
C LEU A 93 -9.13 6.51 -3.22
N GLN A 94 -10.19 6.69 -4.03
CA GLN A 94 -10.78 8.01 -4.27
C GLN A 94 -11.24 8.67 -2.97
N SER A 95 -11.93 7.92 -2.09
CA SER A 95 -12.46 8.48 -0.85
C SER A 95 -11.39 8.91 0.17
N GLN A 96 -10.23 8.26 0.20
CA GLN A 96 -9.20 8.50 1.22
C GLN A 96 -8.01 9.30 0.70
N LEU A 97 -7.67 9.16 -0.59
CA LEU A 97 -6.50 9.77 -1.20
C LEU A 97 -6.87 10.85 -2.24
N GLY A 98 -8.14 10.97 -2.63
CA GLY A 98 -8.57 11.87 -3.71
C GLY A 98 -8.35 13.36 -3.45
N ASP A 99 -8.26 13.76 -2.18
CA ASP A 99 -7.99 15.14 -1.77
C ASP A 99 -6.49 15.47 -1.69
N LEU A 100 -5.60 14.48 -1.91
CA LEU A 100 -4.16 14.71 -1.89
C LEU A 100 -3.73 15.49 -3.14
N VAL A 101 -2.96 16.55 -2.93
CA VAL A 101 -2.48 17.45 -4.01
C VAL A 101 -1.16 16.96 -4.60
N ILE A 102 -1.04 15.65 -4.79
CA ILE A 102 0.13 15.00 -5.39
C ILE A 102 -0.31 14.00 -6.46
N PRO A 103 0.54 13.68 -7.45
CA PRO A 103 0.28 12.60 -8.39
C PRO A 103 0.18 11.25 -7.67
N ILE A 104 -0.83 10.46 -8.01
CA ILE A 104 -1.00 9.08 -7.55
C ILE A 104 -1.10 8.18 -8.77
N PHE A 105 -0.12 7.31 -8.94
CA PHE A 105 -0.04 6.34 -10.03
C PHE A 105 -0.49 4.97 -9.53
N VAL A 106 -1.44 4.38 -10.24
CA VAL A 106 -1.90 3.00 -10.00
C VAL A 106 -1.53 2.16 -11.22
N TYR A 107 -0.61 1.22 -11.04
CA TYR A 107 -0.22 0.30 -12.11
C TYR A 107 -1.23 -0.84 -12.20
N VAL A 108 -1.94 -0.90 -13.33
CA VAL A 108 -3.02 -1.87 -13.58
C VAL A 108 -2.62 -3.01 -14.51
N GLN A 109 -1.56 -2.82 -15.29
CA GLN A 109 -1.07 -3.76 -16.28
C GLN A 109 0.45 -3.71 -16.30
N GLU A 110 1.06 -4.89 -16.33
CA GLU A 110 2.48 -5.07 -16.63
C GLU A 110 2.61 -5.38 -18.12
N LEU A 111 3.57 -4.73 -18.77
CA LEU A 111 3.86 -4.87 -20.19
C LEU A 111 5.34 -5.17 -20.33
N GLU A 112 5.65 -6.37 -20.81
CA GLU A 112 7.03 -6.86 -20.90
C GLU A 112 7.94 -5.86 -21.62
N GLY A 113 9.01 -5.46 -20.93
CA GLY A 113 10.03 -4.54 -21.46
C GLY A 113 9.61 -3.06 -21.50
N GLN A 114 8.48 -2.67 -20.93
CA GLN A 114 8.01 -1.28 -20.93
C GLN A 114 8.14 -0.62 -19.55
N VAL A 115 8.66 0.61 -19.53
CA VAL A 115 8.64 1.48 -18.36
C VAL A 115 7.25 2.08 -18.21
N ALA A 116 6.73 2.16 -16.98
CA ALA A 116 5.44 2.75 -16.71
C ALA A 116 5.39 4.23 -17.13
N SER A 117 4.24 4.68 -17.65
CA SER A 117 4.02 6.08 -17.95
C SER A 117 3.59 6.81 -16.68
N GLU A 118 4.42 7.76 -16.23
CA GLU A 118 4.17 8.58 -15.04
C GLU A 118 4.21 10.08 -15.40
N PRO A 119 3.19 10.60 -16.11
CA PRO A 119 3.20 12.00 -16.53
C PRO A 119 3.33 12.96 -15.36
N GLY A 120 4.30 13.88 -15.44
CA GLY A 120 4.56 14.89 -14.41
C GLY A 120 5.56 14.48 -13.33
N MET A 121 6.22 13.32 -13.48
CA MET A 121 7.45 12.94 -12.77
C MET A 121 8.70 13.20 -13.63
#